data_AF-A0AAV1K932-F1
#
_entry.id   AF-A0AAV1K932-F1
#
_cell.length_a   1.000
_cell.length_b   1.000
_cell.length_c   1.000
_cell.angle_alpha   90.00
_cell.angle_beta   90.00
_cell.angle_gamma   90.00
#
_symmetry.space_group_name_H-M   'P 1'
#
loop_
_entity.id
_entity.type
_entity.pdbx_description
1 polymer ?
#
loop_
_entity_poly.entity_id
_entity_poly.type
_entity_poly.pdbx_seq_one_letter_code
_entity_poly.pdbx_strand_id
1 'polypeptide(L)'
;MNERLMVNAPAESIGVAQPKGWMNSDFFLQYLRIFVKHTQPTKENPVLLLMDGHCSHKTLAVINFCRENHIHLMSSPPHTTHKLQPLDRTFMKPFKDAYSQRCDLWIRTNAGCRITDYDIAGLVKEAFIKVARLDIAVSGFKCTGIHPFDRHLFSDLDYLAAVMTNIPLEQTETSSNALNNEQAVVISNLIIEEQIKESEQSISEPITTSPKPSTSTAPDLVQIIHNLSPLPDAAKKRTAARKRKSERSEILTSSPYKKVAEEKENEKNMKDKKKEIKSKFKVAMGGKGKQTKRIKTKGKSVDKGKEATNVRPKGKKGSEVEPLTETSNTNITICVVCLEDTDEDWIQCSSCRGWVHEACADIPECGDGFICDRCRLF
;
A
#
# COMPACT_ATOMS: atom_id res chain seq x y z
N MET A 1 18.07 -9.17 -17.33
CA MET A 1 18.08 -10.41 -16.53
C MET A 1 19.16 -11.32 -17.10
N ASN A 2 19.75 -12.24 -16.32
CA ASN A 2 20.62 -13.26 -16.90
C ASN A 2 19.75 -14.37 -17.49
N GLU A 3 19.84 -14.61 -18.80
CA GLU A 3 19.02 -15.59 -19.52
C GLU A 3 19.16 -17.02 -18.96
N ARG A 4 20.33 -17.34 -18.38
CA ARG A 4 20.58 -18.64 -17.74
C ARG A 4 19.61 -18.96 -16.61
N LEU A 5 18.96 -17.95 -16.00
CA LEU A 5 17.94 -18.14 -14.96
C LEU A 5 16.64 -18.77 -15.49
N MET A 6 16.45 -18.81 -16.82
CA MET A 6 15.30 -19.45 -17.47
C MET A 6 15.65 -20.81 -18.10
N VAL A 7 16.83 -21.36 -17.81
CA VAL A 7 17.22 -22.71 -18.26
C VAL A 7 16.24 -23.74 -17.71
N ASN A 8 15.81 -24.65 -18.58
CA ASN A 8 14.80 -25.68 -18.29
C ASN A 8 13.42 -25.17 -17.85
N ALA A 9 13.11 -23.87 -18.02
CA ALA A 9 11.76 -23.34 -17.81
C ALA A 9 10.70 -24.03 -18.71
N PRO A 10 9.40 -23.92 -18.40
CA PRO A 10 8.33 -24.27 -19.34
C PRO A 10 8.44 -23.46 -20.64
N ALA A 11 7.99 -24.03 -21.76
CA ALA A 11 7.90 -23.29 -23.02
C ALA A 11 7.05 -22.01 -22.88
N GLU A 12 7.37 -20.99 -23.66
CA GLU A 12 6.78 -19.64 -23.61
C GLU A 12 6.91 -18.87 -22.27
N SER A 13 7.67 -19.39 -21.29
CA SER A 13 7.90 -18.69 -20.01
C SER A 13 8.73 -17.41 -20.20
N ILE A 14 8.23 -16.30 -19.67
CA ILE A 14 8.91 -14.99 -19.71
C ILE A 14 9.51 -14.69 -18.34
N GLY A 15 10.84 -14.53 -18.31
CA GLY A 15 11.58 -14.16 -17.11
C GLY A 15 11.71 -12.65 -16.96
N VAL A 16 11.41 -12.13 -15.76
CA VAL A 16 11.71 -10.75 -15.35
C VAL A 16 12.41 -10.74 -13.99
N ALA A 17 13.27 -9.74 -13.76
CA ALA A 17 14.02 -9.59 -12.52
C ALA A 17 13.86 -8.18 -11.95
N GLN A 18 13.41 -8.09 -10.70
CA GLN A 18 13.18 -6.82 -10.00
C GLN A 18 14.22 -6.66 -8.88
N PRO A 19 14.95 -5.53 -8.75
CA PRO A 19 16.08 -5.40 -7.82
C PRO A 19 15.79 -5.56 -6.31
N LYS A 20 14.52 -5.60 -5.90
CA LYS A 20 14.07 -5.84 -4.53
C LYS A 20 13.31 -7.17 -4.38
N GLY A 21 13.12 -7.94 -5.47
CA GLY A 21 12.34 -9.18 -5.50
C GLY A 21 10.82 -9.03 -5.47
N TRP A 22 10.26 -7.81 -5.51
CA TRP A 22 8.82 -7.57 -5.34
C TRP A 22 8.10 -7.24 -6.66
N MET A 23 6.86 -7.70 -6.79
CA MET A 23 5.96 -7.30 -7.87
C MET A 23 5.65 -5.79 -7.80
N ASN A 24 5.69 -5.12 -8.96
CA ASN A 24 5.27 -3.73 -9.14
C ASN A 24 4.25 -3.63 -10.28
N SER A 25 3.67 -2.44 -10.50
CA SER A 25 2.69 -2.24 -11.58
C SER A 25 3.26 -2.49 -12.98
N ASP A 26 4.55 -2.20 -13.20
CA ASP A 26 5.19 -2.34 -14.52
C ASP A 26 5.36 -3.81 -14.93
N PHE A 27 5.70 -4.68 -13.97
CA PHE A 27 5.72 -6.13 -14.19
C PHE A 27 4.31 -6.74 -14.15
N PHE A 28 3.37 -6.18 -13.41
CA PHE A 28 1.97 -6.61 -13.49
C PHE A 28 1.33 -6.28 -14.85
N LEU A 29 1.67 -5.15 -15.47
CA LEU A 29 1.30 -4.84 -16.86
C LEU A 29 1.93 -5.81 -17.87
N GLN A 30 3.17 -6.26 -17.65
CA GLN A 30 3.78 -7.29 -18.49
C GLN A 30 3.07 -8.65 -18.33
N TYR A 31 2.74 -9.04 -17.10
CA TYR A 31 1.88 -10.20 -16.84
C TYR A 31 0.52 -10.08 -17.55
N LEU A 32 -0.14 -8.92 -17.50
CA LEU A 32 -1.45 -8.72 -18.14
C LEU A 32 -1.39 -8.83 -19.68
N ARG A 33 -0.28 -8.41 -20.32
CA ARG A 33 -0.07 -8.64 -21.77
C ARG A 33 0.02 -10.13 -22.12
N ILE A 34 0.71 -10.90 -21.28
CA ILE A 34 0.80 -12.37 -21.42
C ILE A 34 -0.58 -12.98 -21.19
N PHE A 35 -1.29 -12.57 -20.14
CA PHE A 35 -2.65 -13.01 -19.84
C PHE A 35 -3.61 -12.77 -21.02
N VAL A 36 -3.60 -11.57 -21.63
CA VAL A 36 -4.42 -11.26 -22.83
C VAL A 36 -4.04 -12.16 -24.01
N LYS A 37 -2.75 -12.35 -24.31
CA LYS A 37 -2.28 -13.24 -25.40
C LYS A 37 -2.88 -14.65 -25.31
N HIS A 38 -2.96 -15.20 -24.09
CA HIS A 38 -3.41 -16.58 -23.84
C HIS A 38 -4.91 -16.72 -23.55
N THR A 39 -5.60 -15.69 -23.07
CA THR A 39 -7.05 -15.73 -22.77
C THR A 39 -7.94 -15.11 -23.84
N GLN A 40 -7.38 -14.23 -24.69
CA GLN A 40 -8.03 -13.55 -25.81
C GLN A 40 -9.43 -13.01 -25.48
N PRO A 41 -9.58 -12.14 -24.45
CA PRO A 41 -10.88 -11.62 -24.06
C PRO A 41 -11.47 -10.73 -25.16
N THR A 42 -12.78 -10.81 -25.33
CA THR A 42 -13.54 -10.00 -26.30
C THR A 42 -14.67 -9.26 -25.60
N LYS A 43 -15.33 -8.34 -26.31
CA LYS A 43 -16.51 -7.64 -25.78
C LYS A 43 -17.68 -8.60 -25.53
N GLU A 44 -17.78 -9.64 -26.35
CA GLU A 44 -18.81 -10.68 -26.33
C GLU A 44 -18.48 -11.80 -25.33
N ASN A 45 -17.19 -12.07 -25.09
CA ASN A 45 -16.68 -13.00 -24.08
C ASN A 45 -15.60 -12.30 -23.20
N PRO A 46 -16.01 -11.45 -22.24
CA PRO A 46 -15.10 -10.75 -21.34
C PRO A 46 -14.60 -11.64 -20.20
N VAL A 47 -13.40 -11.37 -19.68
CA VAL A 47 -12.73 -12.23 -18.68
C VAL A 47 -12.74 -11.57 -17.30
N LEU A 48 -13.28 -12.26 -16.29
CA LEU A 48 -13.20 -11.86 -14.88
C LEU A 48 -11.83 -12.27 -14.31
N LEU A 49 -11.02 -11.28 -13.90
CA LEU A 49 -9.72 -11.49 -13.27
C LEU A 49 -9.78 -11.12 -11.78
N LEU A 50 -9.74 -12.14 -10.93
CA LEU A 50 -9.78 -12.01 -9.47
C LEU A 50 -8.36 -11.89 -8.90
N MET A 51 -8.09 -10.78 -8.23
CA MET A 51 -6.78 -10.48 -7.61
C MET A 51 -6.94 -10.13 -6.13
N ASP A 52 -5.82 -10.04 -5.42
CA ASP A 52 -5.78 -9.47 -4.07
C ASP A 52 -5.87 -7.93 -4.09
N GLY A 53 -5.89 -7.33 -2.89
CA GLY A 53 -5.89 -5.88 -2.71
C GLY A 53 -4.53 -5.18 -2.91
N HIS A 54 -3.48 -5.83 -3.43
CA HIS A 54 -2.15 -5.23 -3.48
C HIS A 54 -2.08 -3.99 -4.39
N CYS A 55 -1.23 -3.03 -4.04
CA CYS A 55 -1.21 -1.71 -4.68
C CYS A 55 -0.72 -1.73 -6.15
N SER A 56 0.04 -2.74 -6.56
CA SER A 56 0.42 -2.96 -7.97
C SER A 56 -0.79 -3.09 -8.89
N HIS A 57 -1.89 -3.67 -8.40
CA HIS A 57 -3.09 -3.97 -9.19
C HIS A 57 -4.03 -2.78 -9.33
N LYS A 58 -3.79 -1.68 -8.60
CA LYS A 58 -4.71 -0.54 -8.42
C LYS A 58 -4.26 0.77 -9.10
N THR A 59 -3.29 0.69 -10.02
CA THR A 59 -2.81 1.88 -10.75
C THR A 59 -3.64 2.16 -12.01
N LEU A 60 -3.74 3.44 -12.39
CA LEU A 60 -4.55 3.87 -13.53
C LEU A 60 -4.17 3.17 -14.85
N ALA A 61 -2.88 2.93 -15.09
CA ALA A 61 -2.40 2.23 -16.28
C ALA A 61 -2.89 0.76 -16.33
N VAL A 62 -2.90 0.06 -15.19
CA VAL A 62 -3.44 -1.30 -15.06
C VAL A 62 -4.95 -1.33 -15.30
N ILE A 63 -5.67 -0.35 -14.74
CA ILE A 63 -7.14 -0.23 -14.87
C ILE A 63 -7.55 0.05 -16.32
N ASN A 64 -6.84 0.96 -16.99
CA ASN A 64 -7.06 1.28 -18.40
C ASN A 64 -6.77 0.06 -19.30
N PHE A 65 -5.60 -0.57 -19.15
CA PHE A 65 -5.23 -1.77 -19.92
C PHE A 65 -6.27 -2.89 -19.78
N CYS A 66 -6.76 -3.16 -18.56
CA CYS A 66 -7.81 -4.16 -18.36
C CYS A 66 -9.12 -3.78 -19.06
N ARG A 67 -9.55 -2.51 -19.00
CA ARG A 67 -10.77 -2.04 -19.68
C ARG A 67 -10.66 -2.12 -21.21
N GLU A 68 -9.49 -1.76 -21.75
CA GLU A 68 -9.19 -1.78 -23.19
C GLU A 68 -9.18 -3.22 -23.75
N ASN A 69 -8.80 -4.19 -22.93
CA ASN A 69 -8.70 -5.61 -23.30
C ASN A 69 -9.83 -6.46 -22.69
N HIS A 70 -11.02 -5.87 -22.43
CA HIS A 70 -12.23 -6.57 -21.95
C HIS A 70 -12.05 -7.46 -20.69
N ILE A 71 -11.12 -7.10 -19.80
CA ILE A 71 -10.89 -7.76 -18.52
C ILE A 71 -11.62 -7.01 -17.40
N HIS A 72 -12.50 -7.71 -16.69
CA HIS A 72 -13.07 -7.24 -15.43
C HIS A 72 -12.12 -7.57 -14.29
N LEU A 73 -11.18 -6.65 -13.99
CA LEU A 73 -10.32 -6.76 -12.80
C LEU A 73 -11.13 -6.46 -11.53
N MET A 74 -11.13 -7.39 -10.57
CA MET A 74 -11.87 -7.30 -9.31
C MET A 74 -10.99 -7.77 -8.14
N SER A 75 -10.96 -7.00 -7.04
CA SER A 75 -10.16 -7.36 -5.85
C SER A 75 -11.00 -8.07 -4.78
N SER A 76 -10.48 -9.14 -4.19
CA SER A 76 -11.08 -9.79 -3.01
C SER A 76 -10.99 -8.90 -1.76
N PRO A 77 -11.93 -9.00 -0.78
CA PRO A 77 -11.81 -8.27 0.47
C PRO A 77 -10.54 -8.66 1.26
N PRO A 78 -9.97 -7.76 2.08
CA PRO A 78 -8.83 -8.08 2.94
C PRO A 78 -9.06 -9.32 3.81
N HIS A 79 -7.99 -10.10 4.04
CA HIS A 79 -7.96 -11.31 4.89
C HIS A 79 -8.84 -12.50 4.43
N THR A 80 -9.56 -12.40 3.31
CA THR A 80 -10.44 -13.48 2.81
C THR A 80 -9.73 -14.58 2.00
N THR A 81 -8.41 -14.57 1.87
CA THR A 81 -7.59 -15.58 1.15
C THR A 81 -8.01 -17.01 1.44
N HIS A 82 -8.22 -17.32 2.71
CA HIS A 82 -8.59 -18.65 3.23
C HIS A 82 -10.03 -19.10 2.86
N LYS A 83 -10.80 -18.28 2.15
CA LYS A 83 -12.20 -18.53 1.70
C LYS A 83 -12.42 -18.21 0.21
N LEU A 84 -11.83 -17.13 -0.32
CA LEU A 84 -12.18 -16.56 -1.64
C LEU A 84 -11.07 -16.62 -2.71
N GLN A 85 -9.86 -17.11 -2.41
CA GLN A 85 -8.78 -17.22 -3.40
C GLN A 85 -8.58 -18.69 -3.82
N PRO A 86 -9.02 -19.12 -5.03
CA PRO A 86 -8.93 -20.52 -5.48
C PRO A 86 -7.50 -21.08 -5.44
N LEU A 87 -6.54 -20.22 -5.82
CA LEU A 87 -5.13 -20.57 -5.92
C LEU A 87 -4.56 -21.03 -4.57
N ASP A 88 -4.87 -20.31 -3.49
CA ASP A 88 -4.45 -20.66 -2.12
C ASP A 88 -5.24 -21.84 -1.53
N ARG A 89 -6.50 -22.01 -1.95
CA ARG A 89 -7.39 -23.07 -1.46
C ARG A 89 -7.07 -24.46 -2.02
N THR A 90 -6.69 -24.58 -3.30
CA THR A 90 -6.47 -25.90 -3.93
C THR A 90 -5.11 -26.08 -4.62
N PHE A 91 -4.52 -25.05 -5.21
CA PHE A 91 -3.30 -25.21 -6.02
C PHE A 91 -2.00 -25.07 -5.20
N MET A 92 -1.90 -24.04 -4.35
CA MET A 92 -0.64 -23.64 -3.72
C MET A 92 -0.04 -24.66 -2.78
N LYS A 93 -0.85 -25.46 -2.06
CA LYS A 93 -0.32 -26.53 -1.21
C LYS A 93 0.23 -27.69 -2.05
N PRO A 94 -0.54 -28.37 -2.92
CA PRO A 94 -0.01 -29.40 -3.82
C PRO A 94 1.19 -28.95 -4.65
N PHE A 95 1.23 -27.69 -5.09
CA PHE A 95 2.37 -27.13 -5.83
C PHE A 95 3.64 -27.04 -4.96
N LYS A 96 3.52 -26.56 -3.71
CA LYS A 96 4.64 -26.54 -2.75
C LYS A 96 5.11 -27.97 -2.42
N ASP A 97 4.17 -28.86 -2.12
CA ASP A 97 4.46 -30.27 -1.81
C ASP A 97 5.18 -30.96 -2.99
N ALA A 98 4.75 -30.71 -4.23
CA ALA A 98 5.40 -31.20 -5.44
C ALA A 98 6.78 -30.56 -5.69
N TYR A 99 6.94 -29.27 -5.43
CA TYR A 99 8.22 -28.56 -5.58
C TYR A 99 9.27 -29.08 -4.58
N SER A 100 8.91 -29.23 -3.30
CA SER A 100 9.78 -29.87 -2.30
C SER A 100 10.21 -31.27 -2.73
N GLN A 101 9.30 -32.11 -3.24
CA GLN A 101 9.64 -33.43 -3.77
C GLN A 101 10.64 -33.39 -4.94
N ARG A 102 10.58 -32.37 -5.80
CA ARG A 102 11.56 -32.20 -6.90
C ARG A 102 12.91 -31.72 -6.37
N CYS A 103 12.94 -30.83 -5.38
CA CYS A 103 14.17 -30.41 -4.71
C CYS A 103 14.86 -31.59 -4.01
N ASP A 104 14.11 -32.39 -3.24
CA ASP A 104 14.63 -33.59 -2.55
C ASP A 104 15.21 -34.61 -3.54
N LEU A 105 14.53 -34.83 -4.68
CA LEU A 105 15.02 -35.71 -5.74
C LEU A 105 16.32 -35.15 -6.36
N TRP A 106 16.36 -33.87 -6.70
CA TRP A 106 17.52 -33.22 -7.30
C TRP A 106 18.75 -33.29 -6.37
N ILE A 107 18.57 -33.09 -5.06
CA ILE A 107 19.67 -33.17 -4.08
C ILE A 107 20.20 -34.61 -3.98
N ARG A 108 19.33 -35.62 -4.08
CA ARG A 108 19.72 -37.04 -4.08
C ARG A 108 20.45 -37.45 -5.36
N THR A 109 20.10 -36.89 -6.51
CA THR A 109 20.76 -37.20 -7.80
C THR A 109 22.06 -36.41 -8.02
N ASN A 110 22.22 -35.24 -7.39
CA ASN A 110 23.36 -34.35 -7.56
C ASN A 110 24.16 -34.23 -6.26
N ALA A 111 24.72 -35.36 -5.80
CA ALA A 111 25.45 -35.45 -4.54
C ALA A 111 26.62 -34.45 -4.46
N GLY A 112 26.68 -33.68 -3.37
CA GLY A 112 27.69 -32.62 -3.17
C GLY A 112 27.36 -31.28 -3.84
N CYS A 113 26.34 -31.21 -4.70
CA CYS A 113 25.84 -29.97 -5.27
C CYS A 113 24.80 -29.30 -4.35
N ARG A 114 24.57 -28.00 -4.56
CA ARG A 114 23.46 -27.24 -3.97
C ARG A 114 22.57 -26.70 -5.09
N ILE A 115 21.27 -26.64 -4.84
CA ILE A 115 20.32 -25.94 -5.73
C ILE A 115 20.73 -24.47 -5.82
N THR A 116 20.73 -23.92 -7.04
CA THR A 116 21.04 -22.52 -7.33
C THR A 116 19.88 -21.83 -8.05
N ASP A 117 19.94 -20.51 -8.18
CA ASP A 117 18.94 -19.71 -8.90
C ASP A 117 18.72 -20.17 -10.36
N TYR A 118 19.72 -20.82 -10.96
CA TYR A 118 19.66 -21.39 -12.31
C TYR A 118 18.84 -22.70 -12.39
N ASP A 119 18.71 -23.42 -11.27
CA ASP A 119 17.97 -24.69 -11.20
C ASP A 119 16.47 -24.47 -10.93
N ILE A 120 16.12 -23.32 -10.34
CA ILE A 120 14.75 -23.01 -9.89
C ILE A 120 13.74 -23.15 -11.02
N ALA A 121 14.02 -22.62 -12.22
CA ALA A 121 13.11 -22.67 -13.35
C ALA A 121 12.79 -24.11 -13.80
N GLY A 122 13.78 -25.00 -13.82
CA GLY A 122 13.60 -26.42 -14.10
C GLY A 122 12.82 -27.16 -13.01
N LEU A 123 13.13 -26.89 -11.74
CA LEU A 123 12.40 -27.47 -10.60
C LEU A 123 10.94 -27.00 -10.56
N VAL A 124 10.68 -25.73 -10.89
CA VAL A 124 9.33 -25.15 -11.00
C VAL A 124 8.57 -25.79 -12.17
N LYS A 125 9.17 -25.96 -13.35
CA LYS A 125 8.55 -26.68 -14.48
C LYS A 125 8.07 -28.07 -14.06
N GLU A 126 8.96 -28.83 -13.45
CA GLU A 126 8.72 -30.21 -13.05
C GLU A 126 7.68 -30.36 -11.92
N ALA A 127 7.56 -29.35 -11.05
CA ALA A 127 6.46 -29.26 -10.07
C ALA A 127 5.15 -28.82 -10.72
N PHE A 128 5.19 -27.82 -11.61
CA PHE A 128 4.02 -27.24 -12.26
C PHE A 128 3.30 -28.26 -13.16
N ILE A 129 4.03 -28.98 -14.02
CA ILE A 129 3.45 -30.00 -14.91
C ILE A 129 2.75 -31.12 -14.11
N LYS A 130 3.22 -31.43 -12.90
CA LYS A 130 2.61 -32.43 -12.01
C LYS A 130 1.28 -31.97 -11.39
N VAL A 131 1.06 -30.66 -11.26
CA VAL A 131 -0.02 -30.06 -10.44
C VAL A 131 -0.99 -29.18 -11.25
N ALA A 132 -0.62 -28.71 -12.43
CA ALA A 132 -1.44 -27.89 -13.32
C ALA A 132 -2.55 -28.70 -14.03
N ARG A 133 -3.46 -29.26 -13.24
CA ARG A 133 -4.59 -30.10 -13.69
C ARG A 133 -5.91 -29.34 -13.60
N LEU A 134 -6.83 -29.64 -14.53
CA LEU A 134 -8.15 -29.00 -14.61
C LEU A 134 -9.04 -29.28 -13.38
N ASP A 135 -8.93 -30.46 -12.75
CA ASP A 135 -9.72 -30.81 -11.57
C ASP A 135 -9.36 -29.97 -10.34
N ILE A 136 -8.08 -29.65 -10.15
CA ILE A 136 -7.61 -28.75 -9.08
C ILE A 136 -8.13 -27.32 -9.30
N ALA A 137 -8.20 -26.86 -10.55
CA ALA A 137 -8.77 -25.56 -10.90
C ALA A 137 -10.29 -25.52 -10.68
N VAL A 138 -11.04 -26.49 -11.20
CA VAL A 138 -12.51 -26.58 -11.02
C VAL A 138 -12.88 -26.73 -9.54
N SER A 139 -12.17 -27.59 -8.80
CA SER A 139 -12.33 -27.70 -7.34
C SER A 139 -12.01 -26.39 -6.63
N GLY A 140 -11.02 -25.63 -7.14
CA GLY A 140 -10.67 -24.30 -6.64
C GLY A 140 -11.84 -23.33 -6.71
N PHE A 141 -12.39 -23.12 -7.90
CA PHE A 141 -13.52 -22.19 -8.11
C PHE A 141 -14.83 -22.66 -7.43
N LYS A 142 -15.03 -23.97 -7.28
CA LYS A 142 -16.18 -24.53 -6.56
C LYS A 142 -16.07 -24.33 -5.05
N CYS A 143 -14.91 -24.60 -4.44
CA CYS A 143 -14.72 -24.50 -3.00
C CYS A 143 -14.59 -23.07 -2.45
N THR A 144 -14.66 -22.07 -3.34
CA THR A 144 -14.64 -20.63 -3.07
C THR A 144 -15.94 -19.93 -3.49
N GLY A 145 -16.98 -20.66 -3.88
CA GLY A 145 -18.29 -20.09 -4.24
C GLY A 145 -18.27 -19.16 -5.47
N ILE A 146 -17.23 -19.24 -6.31
CA ILE A 146 -17.09 -18.40 -7.51
C ILE A 146 -17.74 -19.08 -8.72
N HIS A 147 -17.52 -20.38 -8.90
CA HIS A 147 -18.18 -21.16 -9.96
C HIS A 147 -18.43 -22.62 -9.53
N PRO A 148 -19.70 -23.07 -9.39
CA PRO A 148 -20.92 -22.26 -9.45
C PRO A 148 -20.92 -21.14 -8.38
N PHE A 149 -21.64 -20.06 -8.65
CA PHE A 149 -21.72 -18.93 -7.72
C PHE A 149 -22.54 -19.29 -6.48
N ASP A 150 -21.97 -19.08 -5.30
CA ASP A 150 -22.63 -19.31 -4.01
C ASP A 150 -22.54 -18.06 -3.12
N ARG A 151 -23.72 -17.55 -2.71
CA ARG A 151 -23.86 -16.42 -1.79
C ARG A 151 -23.61 -16.82 -0.33
N HIS A 152 -23.77 -18.10 0.02
CA HIS A 152 -23.83 -18.61 1.39
C HIS A 152 -22.54 -19.33 1.83
N LEU A 153 -21.45 -19.19 1.06
CA LEU A 153 -20.09 -19.66 1.39
C LEU A 153 -19.57 -19.16 2.76
N PHE A 154 -20.05 -18.00 3.19
CA PHE A 154 -19.84 -17.47 4.54
C PHE A 154 -21.06 -17.79 5.40
N SER A 155 -20.82 -18.52 6.47
CA SER A 155 -21.77 -18.88 7.51
C SER A 155 -21.65 -17.93 8.70
N ASP A 156 -22.64 -17.89 9.59
CA ASP A 156 -22.58 -17.06 10.80
C ASP A 156 -21.38 -17.41 11.70
N LEU A 157 -20.91 -18.66 11.65
CA LEU A 157 -19.69 -19.12 12.31
C LEU A 157 -18.43 -18.37 11.85
N ASP A 158 -18.37 -17.99 10.57
CA ASP A 158 -17.26 -17.21 10.00
C ASP A 158 -17.26 -15.76 10.50
N TYR A 159 -18.40 -15.27 11.00
CA TYR A 159 -18.57 -13.92 11.55
C TYR A 159 -18.47 -13.85 13.09
N LEU A 160 -18.47 -14.99 13.81
CA LEU A 160 -18.37 -15.00 15.28
C LEU A 160 -17.15 -14.22 15.81
N ALA A 161 -15.99 -14.37 15.18
CA ALA A 161 -14.78 -13.62 15.54
C ALA A 161 -14.92 -12.10 15.34
N ALA A 162 -15.79 -11.67 14.43
CA ALA A 162 -16.07 -10.25 14.21
C ALA A 162 -16.98 -9.66 15.29
N VAL A 163 -17.89 -10.44 15.90
CA VAL A 163 -18.82 -9.99 16.96
C VAL A 163 -18.08 -9.26 18.09
N MET A 164 -16.94 -9.79 18.53
CA MET A 164 -16.08 -9.20 19.57
C MET A 164 -15.42 -7.87 19.18
N THR A 165 -15.46 -7.48 17.90
CA THR A 165 -14.79 -6.31 17.33
C THR A 165 -15.73 -5.36 16.57
N ASN A 166 -17.00 -5.74 16.42
CA ASN A 166 -18.01 -4.97 15.73
C ASN A 166 -18.37 -3.73 16.55
N ILE A 167 -17.98 -2.57 16.05
CA ILE A 167 -18.45 -1.27 16.55
C ILE A 167 -19.70 -0.91 15.73
N PRO A 168 -20.88 -0.71 16.34
CA PRO A 168 -22.05 -0.21 15.64
C PRO A 168 -21.72 1.09 14.91
N LEU A 169 -22.11 1.19 13.64
CA LEU A 169 -22.01 2.44 12.90
C LEU A 169 -23.07 3.39 13.45
N GLU A 170 -22.63 4.43 14.16
CA GLU A 170 -23.46 5.59 14.54
C GLU A 170 -24.15 6.11 13.26
N GLN A 171 -25.47 5.89 13.14
CA GLN A 171 -26.23 6.39 12.00
C GLN A 171 -26.40 7.90 12.16
N THR A 172 -25.74 8.69 11.30
CA THR A 172 -26.01 10.13 11.21
C THR A 172 -27.38 10.36 10.58
N GLU A 173 -28.41 10.38 11.42
CA GLU A 173 -29.76 10.83 11.06
C GLU A 173 -29.78 12.34 10.78
N THR A 174 -29.32 12.73 9.58
CA THR A 174 -29.66 14.05 9.04
C THR A 174 -31.12 14.03 8.58
N SER A 175 -32.03 14.22 9.52
CA SER A 175 -33.45 14.49 9.25
C SER A 175 -34.04 15.37 10.33
N SER A 176 -34.12 16.68 10.03
CA SER A 176 -34.89 17.62 10.80
C SER A 176 -36.39 17.38 10.60
N ASN A 177 -37.10 16.90 11.63
CA ASN A 177 -38.29 17.54 12.20
C ASN A 177 -38.89 16.70 13.34
N ALA A 178 -39.57 17.36 14.27
CA ALA A 178 -40.30 16.71 15.37
C ALA A 178 -41.73 16.28 14.95
N LEU A 179 -42.41 15.55 15.85
CA LEU A 179 -43.78 14.97 15.75
C LEU A 179 -43.81 13.61 15.01
N ASN A 180 -43.77 12.45 15.68
CA ASN A 180 -44.62 12.03 16.80
C ASN A 180 -43.93 10.99 17.72
N ASN A 181 -44.43 10.88 18.96
CA ASN A 181 -44.03 9.86 19.93
C ASN A 181 -45.00 8.65 19.90
N GLU A 182 -44.74 7.63 20.71
CA GLU A 182 -45.61 6.45 20.97
C GLU A 182 -45.74 5.40 19.85
N GLN A 183 -44.66 4.62 19.64
CA GLN A 183 -44.78 3.22 19.18
C GLN A 183 -43.54 2.32 19.41
N ALA A 184 -42.35 2.89 19.64
CA ALA A 184 -41.08 2.15 19.62
C ALA A 184 -40.76 1.24 20.82
N VAL A 185 -41.63 1.14 21.85
CA VAL A 185 -41.31 0.46 23.12
C VAL A 185 -41.66 -1.04 23.14
N VAL A 186 -42.53 -1.51 22.24
CA VAL A 186 -43.19 -2.83 22.38
C VAL A 186 -42.32 -4.02 21.93
N ILE A 187 -41.42 -3.84 20.96
CA ILE A 187 -40.73 -4.96 20.30
C ILE A 187 -39.65 -5.60 21.20
N SER A 188 -39.04 -4.84 22.11
CA SER A 188 -37.96 -5.32 22.99
C SER A 188 -38.36 -6.42 23.97
N ASN A 189 -39.66 -6.58 24.25
CA ASN A 189 -40.16 -7.52 25.27
C ASN A 189 -40.60 -8.87 24.69
N LEU A 190 -40.71 -9.02 23.37
CA LEU A 190 -41.28 -10.21 22.73
C LEU A 190 -40.30 -11.40 22.55
N ILE A 191 -39.04 -11.26 22.99
CA ILE A 191 -37.98 -12.26 22.77
C ILE A 191 -37.71 -13.13 24.02
N ILE A 192 -38.35 -12.83 25.17
CA ILE A 192 -37.99 -13.45 26.46
C ILE A 192 -38.88 -14.65 26.86
N GLU A 193 -40.10 -14.81 26.31
CA GLU A 193 -41.06 -15.83 26.80
C GLU A 193 -41.13 -17.13 25.96
N GLU A 194 -40.54 -17.19 24.76
CA GLU A 194 -40.71 -18.34 23.84
C GLU A 194 -39.72 -19.51 24.06
N GLN A 195 -39.33 -19.78 25.32
CA GLN A 195 -38.46 -20.91 25.69
C GLN A 195 -38.94 -21.73 26.91
N ILE A 196 -40.19 -21.57 27.36
CA ILE A 196 -40.79 -22.44 28.39
C ILE A 196 -42.22 -22.85 28.00
N LYS A 197 -42.34 -23.84 27.09
CA LYS A 197 -43.49 -24.76 26.91
C LYS A 197 -43.25 -25.76 25.77
N GLU A 198 -42.39 -26.75 26.01
CA GLU A 198 -42.61 -28.08 25.42
C GLU A 198 -43.33 -28.96 26.45
N SER A 199 -44.22 -29.84 25.98
CA SER A 199 -45.22 -30.52 26.80
C SER A 199 -44.71 -31.78 27.49
N GLU A 200 -45.20 -32.03 28.70
CA GLU A 200 -45.05 -33.31 29.39
C GLU A 200 -45.67 -34.47 28.58
N GLN A 201 -44.96 -35.60 28.47
CA GLN A 201 -45.60 -36.92 28.50
C GLN A 201 -44.65 -38.04 28.94
N SER A 202 -44.80 -38.41 30.22
CA SER A 202 -44.54 -39.72 30.86
C SER A 202 -43.66 -40.77 30.18
N ILE A 203 -42.68 -41.30 30.94
CA ILE A 203 -42.62 -42.72 31.36
C ILE A 203 -41.71 -42.86 32.60
N SER A 204 -41.96 -43.90 33.40
CA SER A 204 -41.53 -44.16 34.79
C SER A 204 -40.02 -44.13 35.12
N GLU A 205 -39.70 -43.76 36.38
CA GLU A 205 -38.44 -44.08 37.07
C GLU A 205 -38.27 -45.60 37.34
N PRO A 206 -37.10 -46.07 37.87
CA PRO A 206 -36.87 -45.98 39.33
C PRO A 206 -35.45 -45.53 39.76
N ILE A 207 -35.41 -44.55 40.66
CA ILE A 207 -34.56 -44.42 41.86
C ILE A 207 -33.19 -45.15 41.86
N THR A 208 -32.10 -44.39 42.03
CA THR A 208 -30.93 -44.80 42.85
C THR A 208 -30.37 -43.58 43.60
N THR A 209 -29.86 -43.81 44.81
CA THR A 209 -29.68 -42.81 45.88
C THR A 209 -28.57 -41.77 45.69
N SER A 210 -28.80 -40.61 46.30
CA SER A 210 -27.91 -39.46 46.59
C SER A 210 -26.53 -39.86 47.18
N PRO A 211 -25.48 -38.99 47.13
CA PRO A 211 -25.51 -37.68 47.82
C PRO A 211 -24.93 -36.48 47.05
N LYS A 212 -25.45 -35.28 47.36
CA LYS A 212 -24.79 -33.98 47.08
C LYS A 212 -23.76 -33.68 48.20
N PRO A 213 -22.53 -33.22 47.87
CA PRO A 213 -21.69 -32.51 48.82
C PRO A 213 -22.08 -31.03 48.86
N SER A 214 -22.55 -30.54 50.01
CA SER A 214 -22.96 -29.14 50.20
C SER A 214 -21.88 -28.34 50.95
N THR A 215 -20.89 -27.78 50.25
CA THR A 215 -19.93 -26.85 50.88
C THR A 215 -19.47 -25.71 49.96
N SER A 216 -19.81 -24.48 50.37
CA SER A 216 -19.12 -23.20 50.14
C SER A 216 -18.54 -22.84 48.76
N THR A 217 -19.18 -21.85 48.12
CA THR A 217 -18.51 -20.63 47.62
C THR A 217 -17.29 -20.80 46.70
N ALA A 218 -17.51 -21.34 45.50
CA ALA A 218 -16.71 -20.90 44.36
C ALA A 218 -17.11 -19.43 44.04
N PRO A 219 -16.16 -18.47 43.98
CA PRO A 219 -16.44 -17.19 43.33
C PRO A 219 -16.73 -17.48 41.86
N ASP A 220 -17.60 -16.69 41.23
CA ASP A 220 -18.05 -16.94 39.85
C ASP A 220 -16.86 -17.18 38.92
N LEU A 221 -16.79 -18.40 38.37
CA LEU A 221 -15.71 -18.84 37.49
C LEU A 221 -15.69 -18.00 36.20
N VAL A 222 -16.83 -17.49 35.75
CA VAL A 222 -16.90 -16.59 34.59
C VAL A 222 -16.20 -15.26 34.92
N GLN A 223 -16.52 -14.65 36.08
CA GLN A 223 -15.83 -13.46 36.57
C GLN A 223 -14.33 -13.69 36.82
N ILE A 224 -13.91 -14.84 37.35
CA ILE A 224 -12.48 -15.18 37.51
C ILE A 224 -11.78 -15.26 36.15
N ILE A 225 -12.36 -16.00 35.19
CA ILE A 225 -11.81 -16.14 33.83
C ILE A 225 -11.71 -14.78 33.14
N HIS A 226 -12.74 -13.93 33.26
CA HIS A 226 -12.75 -12.58 32.72
C HIS A 226 -11.68 -11.68 33.37
N ASN A 227 -11.37 -11.87 34.65
CA ASN A 227 -10.32 -11.11 35.34
C ASN A 227 -8.90 -11.61 34.98
N LEU A 228 -8.73 -12.91 34.70
CA LEU A 228 -7.45 -13.50 34.29
C LEU A 228 -7.13 -13.25 32.80
N SER A 229 -8.15 -13.20 31.94
CA SER A 229 -8.04 -12.93 30.50
C SER A 229 -9.16 -11.99 30.05
N PRO A 230 -9.05 -10.67 30.33
CA PRO A 230 -10.06 -9.71 29.93
C PRO A 230 -10.18 -9.64 28.41
N LEU A 231 -11.38 -9.94 27.91
CA LEU A 231 -11.66 -9.97 26.49
C LEU A 231 -11.54 -8.54 25.89
N PRO A 232 -11.03 -8.39 24.65
CA PRO A 232 -10.77 -7.09 24.05
C PRO A 232 -12.08 -6.35 23.72
N ASP A 233 -12.50 -5.47 24.63
CA ASP A 233 -13.68 -4.61 24.50
C ASP A 233 -13.59 -3.63 23.32
N ALA A 234 -14.48 -3.79 22.34
CA ALA A 234 -14.59 -2.94 21.15
C ALA A 234 -15.23 -1.56 21.40
N ALA A 235 -16.06 -1.42 22.44
CA ALA A 235 -16.71 -0.15 22.79
C ALA A 235 -15.73 0.86 23.40
N LYS A 236 -14.61 0.39 23.99
CA LYS A 236 -13.47 1.24 24.38
C LYS A 236 -12.77 1.82 23.14
N LYS A 237 -13.30 2.94 22.63
CA LYS A 237 -12.82 3.71 21.46
C LYS A 237 -11.29 3.86 21.48
N ARG A 238 -10.59 3.04 20.68
CA ARG A 238 -9.12 3.00 20.59
C ARG A 238 -8.54 4.36 20.21
N THR A 239 -7.92 5.04 21.17
CA THR A 239 -7.18 6.28 20.95
C THR A 239 -6.06 6.06 19.93
N ALA A 240 -6.06 6.88 18.88
CA ALA A 240 -5.08 6.85 17.79
C ALA A 240 -4.91 5.51 17.02
N ALA A 241 -5.98 4.74 16.82
CA ALA A 241 -5.97 3.70 15.77
C ALA A 241 -5.71 4.35 14.39
N ARG A 242 -4.67 3.90 13.69
CA ARG A 242 -4.24 4.45 12.38
C ARG A 242 -5.33 4.17 11.33
N LYS A 243 -6.16 5.19 11.01
CA LYS A 243 -7.32 5.11 10.08
C LYS A 243 -6.93 4.72 8.65
N ARG A 244 -6.60 3.45 8.41
CA ARG A 244 -6.68 2.81 7.09
C ARG A 244 -8.17 2.64 6.77
N LYS A 245 -8.63 3.18 5.64
CA LYS A 245 -9.99 2.94 5.14
C LYS A 245 -10.13 1.43 4.88
N SER A 246 -11.20 0.81 5.37
CA SER A 246 -11.50 -0.60 5.07
C SER A 246 -11.75 -0.74 3.56
N GLU A 247 -10.98 -1.61 2.91
CA GLU A 247 -11.22 -1.95 1.50
C GLU A 247 -12.34 -3.00 1.42
N ARG A 248 -13.28 -2.79 0.50
CA ARG A 248 -14.34 -3.75 0.15
C ARG A 248 -13.93 -4.50 -1.12
N SER A 249 -14.65 -5.56 -1.48
CA SER A 249 -14.51 -6.08 -2.85
C SER A 249 -15.05 -5.05 -3.84
N GLU A 250 -14.30 -4.79 -4.90
CA GLU A 250 -14.61 -3.73 -5.85
C GLU A 250 -14.10 -4.13 -7.24
N ILE A 251 -14.89 -3.82 -8.27
CA ILE A 251 -14.49 -3.97 -9.66
C ILE A 251 -13.64 -2.75 -10.00
N LEU A 252 -12.31 -2.92 -9.99
CA LEU A 252 -11.33 -1.84 -10.19
C LEU A 252 -11.43 -1.22 -11.59
N THR A 253 -12.01 -1.95 -12.54
CA THR A 253 -12.31 -1.49 -13.91
C THR A 253 -13.63 -0.74 -14.05
N SER A 254 -14.42 -0.61 -12.97
CA SER A 254 -15.67 0.15 -12.98
C SER A 254 -15.42 1.65 -13.19
N SER A 255 -16.37 2.33 -13.84
CA SER A 255 -16.25 3.76 -14.15
C SER A 255 -16.17 4.67 -12.90
N PRO A 256 -16.85 4.38 -11.76
CA PRO A 256 -16.64 5.13 -10.51
C PRO A 256 -15.21 5.00 -9.97
N TYR A 257 -14.66 3.78 -9.92
CA TYR A 257 -13.30 3.58 -9.41
C TYR A 257 -12.24 4.24 -10.30
N LYS A 258 -12.42 4.20 -11.63
CA LYS A 258 -11.51 4.87 -12.57
C LYS A 258 -11.38 6.37 -12.28
N LYS A 259 -12.49 7.10 -12.12
CA LYS A 259 -12.44 8.55 -11.78
C LYS A 259 -11.66 8.81 -10.49
N VAL A 260 -11.96 8.04 -9.46
CA VAL A 260 -11.28 8.12 -8.14
C VAL A 260 -9.80 7.71 -8.21
N ALA A 261 -9.36 6.96 -9.23
CA ALA A 261 -7.96 6.69 -9.51
C ALA A 261 -7.28 7.84 -10.28
N GLU A 262 -7.97 8.43 -11.27
CA GLU A 262 -7.51 9.60 -12.03
C GLU A 262 -7.30 10.83 -11.13
N GLU A 263 -8.26 11.12 -10.25
CA GLU A 263 -8.18 12.19 -9.24
C GLU A 263 -6.93 12.03 -8.33
N LYS A 264 -6.67 10.80 -7.84
CA LYS A 264 -5.52 10.51 -6.98
C LYS A 264 -4.18 10.63 -7.70
N GLU A 265 -4.10 10.20 -8.95
CA GLU A 265 -2.88 10.29 -9.74
C GLU A 265 -2.59 11.76 -10.09
N ASN A 266 -3.62 12.56 -10.41
CA ASN A 266 -3.51 14.00 -10.60
C ASN A 266 -3.07 14.73 -9.32
N GLU A 267 -3.69 14.43 -8.16
CA GLU A 267 -3.25 14.93 -6.85
C GLU A 267 -1.77 14.60 -6.56
N LYS A 268 -1.36 13.37 -6.86
CA LYS A 268 0.01 12.89 -6.66
C LYS A 268 0.99 13.63 -7.57
N ASN A 269 0.69 13.75 -8.85
CA ASN A 269 1.50 14.50 -9.81
C ASN A 269 1.66 15.97 -9.41
N MET A 270 0.61 16.63 -8.93
CA MET A 270 0.68 18.01 -8.40
C MET A 270 1.55 18.10 -7.14
N LYS A 271 1.44 17.13 -6.23
CA LYS A 271 2.27 17.06 -5.00
C LYS A 271 3.73 16.79 -5.32
N ASP A 272 4.03 15.96 -6.32
CA ASP A 272 5.40 15.59 -6.70
C ASP A 272 6.08 16.71 -7.51
N LYS A 273 5.39 17.38 -8.45
CA LYS A 273 5.85 18.66 -9.04
C LYS A 273 6.20 19.69 -7.95
N LYS A 274 5.33 19.85 -6.94
CA LYS A 274 5.56 20.78 -5.82
C LYS A 274 6.74 20.38 -4.90
N LYS A 275 7.15 19.10 -4.86
CA LYS A 275 8.40 18.66 -4.22
C LYS A 275 9.61 18.95 -5.09
N GLU A 276 9.52 18.68 -6.39
CA GLU A 276 10.61 18.88 -7.34
C GLU A 276 11.03 20.36 -7.40
N ILE A 277 10.07 21.28 -7.55
CA ILE A 277 10.28 22.74 -7.51
C ILE A 277 10.98 23.14 -6.19
N LYS A 278 10.50 22.65 -5.04
CA LYS A 278 11.14 22.90 -3.74
C LYS A 278 12.56 22.35 -3.65
N SER A 279 12.86 21.23 -4.31
CA SER A 279 14.22 20.66 -4.34
C SER A 279 15.17 21.50 -5.20
N LYS A 280 14.74 21.92 -6.41
CA LYS A 280 15.48 22.82 -7.30
C LYS A 280 15.78 24.16 -6.62
N PHE A 281 14.78 24.77 -5.98
CA PHE A 281 14.95 26.01 -5.20
C PHE A 281 15.97 25.86 -4.05
N LYS A 282 15.94 24.72 -3.34
CA LYS A 282 16.90 24.44 -2.25
C LYS A 282 18.34 24.24 -2.77
N VAL A 283 18.51 23.69 -3.97
CA VAL A 283 19.84 23.58 -4.62
C VAL A 283 20.35 24.95 -5.07
N ALA A 284 19.52 25.76 -5.74
CA ALA A 284 19.88 27.12 -6.17
C ALA A 284 20.32 28.01 -4.99
N MET A 285 19.61 27.94 -3.85
CA MET A 285 19.95 28.67 -2.63
C MET A 285 21.14 28.08 -1.83
N GLY A 286 21.67 26.91 -2.23
CA GLY A 286 22.75 26.22 -1.51
C GLY A 286 24.16 26.81 -1.71
N GLY A 287 24.33 27.74 -2.66
CA GLY A 287 25.63 28.18 -3.17
C GLY A 287 26.36 29.31 -2.41
N LYS A 288 26.29 29.41 -1.07
CA LYS A 288 27.08 30.39 -0.29
C LYS A 288 27.26 30.03 1.20
N GLY A 289 28.29 29.22 1.49
CA GLY A 289 28.67 28.92 2.87
C GLY A 289 29.31 30.11 3.60
N LYS A 290 28.60 30.74 4.55
CA LYS A 290 29.17 31.80 5.40
C LYS A 290 30.23 31.23 6.36
N GLN A 291 31.51 31.49 6.11
CA GLN A 291 32.55 31.39 7.14
C GLN A 291 32.38 32.51 8.17
N THR A 292 31.61 32.28 9.23
CA THR A 292 31.56 33.20 10.37
C THR A 292 32.83 33.05 11.23
N LYS A 293 33.87 33.83 10.93
CA LYS A 293 35.05 33.99 11.81
C LYS A 293 34.60 34.60 13.15
N ARG A 294 34.37 33.75 14.15
CA ARG A 294 34.02 34.18 15.51
C ARG A 294 35.26 34.67 16.23
N ILE A 295 35.54 35.97 16.13
CA ILE A 295 36.58 36.64 16.92
C ILE A 295 36.26 36.43 18.41
N LYS A 296 37.22 35.90 19.17
CA LYS A 296 37.21 35.86 20.64
C LYS A 296 38.36 36.73 21.15
N THR A 297 38.07 37.54 22.16
CA THR A 297 39.01 38.41 22.85
C THR A 297 40.04 37.63 23.67
N LYS A 298 41.19 38.26 23.95
CA LYS A 298 42.33 37.64 24.64
C LYS A 298 42.05 37.32 26.11
N GLY A 299 42.39 36.11 26.53
CA GLY A 299 42.74 35.75 27.91
C GLY A 299 44.09 35.03 27.92
N LYS A 300 44.92 35.21 28.96
CA LYS A 300 46.28 34.63 29.04
C LYS A 300 46.28 33.24 29.72
N SER A 301 46.94 32.24 29.12
CA SER A 301 47.53 31.07 29.83
C SER A 301 48.47 30.22 28.95
N VAL A 302 49.69 30.72 28.77
CA VAL A 302 50.99 30.00 28.87
C VAL A 302 51.06 28.47 28.60
N ASP A 303 51.73 28.13 27.47
CA ASP A 303 52.82 27.12 27.30
C ASP A 303 52.68 25.87 26.36
N LYS A 304 53.84 25.52 25.75
CA LYS A 304 54.35 24.28 25.11
C LYS A 304 53.49 23.40 24.18
N GLY A 305 54.00 23.21 22.94
CA GLY A 305 53.91 21.91 22.24
C GLY A 305 54.07 21.88 20.71
N LYS A 306 55.32 21.72 20.24
CA LYS A 306 55.85 21.02 19.02
C LYS A 306 54.86 20.20 18.12
N GLU A 307 55.06 19.96 16.82
CA GLU A 307 56.06 20.33 15.77
C GLU A 307 55.52 19.91 14.37
N ALA A 308 56.08 20.45 13.26
CA ALA A 308 56.24 19.84 11.90
C ALA A 308 55.03 19.17 11.14
N THR A 309 54.88 19.17 9.79
CA THR A 309 55.68 19.71 8.66
C THR A 309 54.82 19.96 7.40
N ASN A 310 55.42 20.64 6.40
CA ASN A 310 55.04 20.77 4.97
C ASN A 310 54.72 19.42 4.27
N VAL A 311 54.15 19.32 3.04
CA VAL A 311 54.56 19.92 1.74
C VAL A 311 53.41 20.04 0.70
N ARG A 312 53.56 20.99 -0.23
CA ARG A 312 52.81 21.23 -1.49
C ARG A 312 53.85 21.68 -2.55
N PRO A 313 53.57 21.85 -3.87
CA PRO A 313 52.64 21.21 -4.82
C PRO A 313 53.39 20.61 -6.04
N LYS A 314 52.69 20.21 -7.12
CA LYS A 314 53.01 20.50 -8.55
C LYS A 314 51.93 19.95 -9.51
N GLY A 315 51.97 20.33 -10.79
CA GLY A 315 51.06 19.85 -11.84
C GLY A 315 51.24 20.53 -13.21
N LYS A 316 50.30 20.27 -14.14
CA LYS A 316 50.15 20.78 -15.53
C LYS A 316 51.20 20.41 -16.59
N LYS A 317 50.73 19.63 -17.57
CA LYS A 317 50.72 19.78 -19.06
C LYS A 317 49.90 18.58 -19.59
N GLY A 318 49.10 18.62 -20.67
CA GLY A 318 48.94 19.57 -21.77
C GLY A 318 49.78 19.16 -22.99
N SER A 319 49.29 19.09 -24.23
CA SER A 319 47.92 19.23 -24.77
C SER A 319 47.94 18.85 -26.30
N GLU A 320 46.98 19.09 -27.22
CA GLU A 320 45.68 19.81 -27.31
C GLU A 320 44.89 19.27 -28.54
N VAL A 321 43.56 19.08 -28.51
CA VAL A 321 42.69 18.98 -29.72
C VAL A 321 41.29 19.56 -29.43
N GLU A 322 40.86 20.50 -30.26
CA GLU A 322 39.53 21.17 -30.31
C GLU A 322 38.90 20.89 -31.71
N PRO A 323 37.59 21.16 -32.02
CA PRO A 323 36.87 22.37 -31.58
C PRO A 323 35.33 22.33 -31.31
N LEU A 324 34.88 23.30 -30.49
CA LEU A 324 33.56 24.00 -30.52
C LEU A 324 32.25 23.16 -30.32
N THR A 325 31.11 23.70 -29.83
CA THR A 325 30.74 25.10 -29.46
C THR A 325 29.78 25.15 -28.24
N GLU A 326 29.74 26.32 -27.58
CA GLU A 326 28.59 26.90 -26.83
C GLU A 326 27.86 26.10 -25.72
N THR A 327 28.28 26.36 -24.47
CA THR A 327 27.41 26.21 -23.29
C THR A 327 26.74 27.54 -22.92
N SER A 328 25.43 27.67 -23.17
CA SER A 328 24.65 28.84 -22.72
C SER A 328 24.13 28.64 -21.28
N ASN A 329 24.76 29.33 -20.31
CA ASN A 329 24.22 29.43 -18.95
C ASN A 329 23.02 30.40 -18.94
N THR A 330 21.81 29.88 -19.14
CA THR A 330 20.57 30.65 -18.92
C THR A 330 20.37 30.87 -17.42
N ASN A 331 20.79 32.03 -16.92
CA ASN A 331 20.38 32.52 -15.61
C ASN A 331 18.88 32.85 -15.67
N ILE A 332 18.02 31.88 -15.33
CA ILE A 332 16.58 32.11 -15.19
C ILE A 332 16.37 33.02 -13.96
N THR A 333 15.98 34.26 -14.23
CA THR A 333 15.52 35.21 -13.21
C THR A 333 14.07 34.88 -12.88
N ILE A 334 13.73 34.83 -11.59
CA ILE A 334 12.39 34.43 -11.10
C ILE A 334 11.93 35.49 -10.10
N CYS A 335 10.68 35.92 -10.20
CA CYS A 335 10.12 36.95 -9.33
C CYS A 335 10.05 36.49 -7.87
N VAL A 336 10.61 37.28 -6.95
CA VAL A 336 10.65 36.96 -5.52
C VAL A 336 9.26 37.00 -4.85
N VAL A 337 8.25 37.56 -5.52
CA VAL A 337 6.86 37.68 -5.02
C VAL A 337 5.96 36.56 -5.56
N CYS A 338 5.70 36.49 -6.87
CA CYS A 338 4.83 35.45 -7.46
C CYS A 338 5.51 34.08 -7.66
N LEU A 339 6.85 34.04 -7.72
CA LEU A 339 7.67 32.84 -7.99
C LEU A 339 7.55 32.27 -9.41
N GLU A 340 7.15 33.11 -10.37
CA GLU A 340 7.05 32.80 -11.80
C GLU A 340 8.16 33.51 -12.61
N ASP A 341 8.38 33.03 -13.83
CA ASP A 341 9.35 33.52 -14.82
C ASP A 341 8.64 33.96 -16.11
N THR A 342 8.01 35.13 -16.07
CA THR A 342 7.29 35.74 -17.21
C THR A 342 8.07 36.89 -17.84
N ASP A 343 7.81 37.16 -19.11
CA ASP A 343 8.37 38.29 -19.88
C ASP A 343 7.71 39.65 -19.52
N GLU A 344 7.50 39.90 -18.22
CA GLU A 344 7.04 41.19 -17.67
C GLU A 344 8.26 42.11 -17.40
N ASP A 345 8.04 43.41 -17.18
CA ASP A 345 9.13 44.32 -16.76
C ASP A 345 9.60 44.04 -15.32
N TRP A 346 10.89 44.24 -15.04
CA TRP A 346 11.56 43.78 -13.82
C TRP A 346 12.21 44.91 -13.00
N ILE A 347 11.87 44.99 -11.72
CA ILE A 347 12.50 45.88 -10.75
C ILE A 347 13.33 45.11 -9.72
N GLN A 348 14.51 45.64 -9.36
CA GLN A 348 15.39 45.03 -8.34
C GLN A 348 15.13 45.65 -6.95
N CYS A 349 14.88 44.81 -5.95
CA CYS A 349 14.74 45.25 -4.57
C CYS A 349 16.09 45.73 -3.99
N SER A 350 16.14 46.98 -3.55
CA SER A 350 17.32 47.67 -3.00
C SER A 350 17.97 46.95 -1.81
N SER A 351 17.16 46.29 -0.97
CA SER A 351 17.61 45.57 0.24
C SER A 351 18.24 44.19 -0.06
N CYS A 352 17.51 43.27 -0.71
CA CYS A 352 17.99 41.91 -0.95
C CYS A 352 18.66 41.67 -2.32
N ARG A 353 18.59 42.63 -3.25
CA ARG A 353 18.99 42.50 -4.67
C ARG A 353 18.28 41.38 -5.45
N GLY A 354 17.15 40.90 -4.94
CA GLY A 354 16.23 40.03 -5.67
C GLY A 354 15.40 40.83 -6.68
N TRP A 355 15.02 40.18 -7.78
CA TRP A 355 14.18 40.76 -8.82
C TRP A 355 12.70 40.44 -8.58
N VAL A 356 11.82 41.36 -8.98
CA VAL A 356 10.36 41.28 -8.85
C VAL A 356 9.77 41.86 -10.14
N HIS A 357 8.68 41.31 -10.67
CA HIS A 357 7.99 41.97 -11.79
C HIS A 357 7.40 43.30 -11.33
N GLU A 358 7.32 44.29 -12.20
CA GLU A 358 6.75 45.60 -11.86
C GLU A 358 5.26 45.49 -11.47
N ALA A 359 4.50 44.63 -12.14
CA ALA A 359 3.12 44.28 -11.76
C ALA A 359 2.99 43.53 -10.41
N CYS A 360 4.10 42.98 -9.88
CA CYS A 360 4.17 42.36 -8.55
C CYS A 360 4.78 43.31 -7.49
N ALA A 361 4.98 44.58 -7.82
CA ALA A 361 5.57 45.58 -6.95
C ALA A 361 4.57 46.73 -6.73
N ASP A 362 3.94 46.78 -5.55
CA ASP A 362 3.10 47.90 -5.13
C ASP A 362 3.97 49.16 -4.92
N ILE A 363 4.23 49.87 -6.02
CA ILE A 363 5.03 51.10 -6.11
C ILE A 363 4.08 52.30 -6.23
N PRO A 364 3.94 53.13 -5.18
CA PRO A 364 3.38 54.46 -5.36
C PRO A 364 4.39 55.36 -6.11
N GLU A 365 3.91 56.20 -7.02
CA GLU A 365 4.74 57.10 -7.84
C GLU A 365 5.44 58.20 -7.03
N CYS A 366 6.56 57.91 -6.35
CA CYS A 366 7.60 58.92 -6.06
C CYS A 366 8.92 58.38 -5.46
N GLY A 367 10.04 58.86 -6.00
CA GLY A 367 11.22 59.21 -5.20
C GLY A 367 12.21 58.11 -4.85
N ASP A 368 11.84 57.22 -3.92
CA ASP A 368 12.79 56.38 -3.18
C ASP A 368 12.76 54.90 -3.59
N GLY A 369 13.94 54.28 -3.66
CA GLY A 369 14.15 52.99 -4.34
C GLY A 369 13.38 51.80 -3.74
N PHE A 370 12.80 50.98 -4.62
CA PHE A 370 11.94 49.84 -4.27
C PHE A 370 12.54 48.87 -3.24
N ILE A 371 11.68 48.45 -2.31
CA ILE A 371 11.93 47.39 -1.32
C ILE A 371 10.73 46.43 -1.37
N CYS A 372 10.95 45.19 -1.79
CA CYS A 372 9.90 44.16 -1.84
C CYS A 372 9.36 43.83 -0.44
N ASP A 373 8.13 43.33 -0.34
CA ASP A 373 7.45 43.14 0.96
C ASP A 373 8.16 42.17 1.89
N ARG A 374 8.86 41.17 1.31
CA ARG A 374 9.73 40.27 2.09
C ARG A 374 10.87 41.00 2.82
N CYS A 375 11.24 42.19 2.38
CA CYS A 375 12.19 43.09 3.03
C CYS A 375 11.51 44.28 3.75
N ARG A 376 10.18 44.43 3.66
CA ARG A 376 9.38 45.30 4.54
C ARG A 376 8.96 44.57 5.84
N LEU A 377 9.00 43.23 5.83
CA LEU A 377 8.59 42.34 6.94
C LEU A 377 9.74 41.89 7.88
N PHE A 378 10.97 42.40 7.73
CA PHE A 378 12.17 41.95 8.47
C PHE A 378 13.17 43.08 8.73
#